data_AF-A0A450S818-F1
#
_entry.id   AF-A0A450S818-F1
#
_cell.length_a   1.000
_cell.length_b   1.000
_cell.length_c   1.000
_cell.angle_alpha   90.00
_cell.angle_beta   90.00
_cell.angle_gamma   90.00
#
_symmetry.space_group_name_H-M   'P 1'
#
loop_
_entity.id
_entity.type
_entity.pdbx_description
1 polymer ?
#
loop_
_entity_poly.entity_id
_entity_poly.type
_entity_poly.pdbx_seq_one_letter_code
_entity_poly.pdbx_strand_id
1 'polypeptide(L)' 'MKKYAFWSIFTALITCHSTALYADCVHNGNIYAEGSVIGSYECKNSKWVK' A
#
# COMPACT_ATOMS: atom_id res chain seq x y z
N MET A 1 35.07 -20.70 27.10
CA MET A 1 33.99 -21.27 26.27
C MET A 1 33.27 -20.13 25.57
N LYS A 2 33.50 -19.95 24.26
CA LYS A 2 33.00 -18.82 23.47
C LYS A 2 31.77 -19.33 22.69
N LYS A 3 30.59 -19.26 23.30
CA LYS A 3 29.31 -19.60 22.65
C LYS A 3 28.75 -18.32 22.06
N TYR A 4 29.13 -18.06 20.81
CA TYR A 4 28.60 -16.98 20.02
C TYR A 4 27.07 -17.08 19.96
N ALA A 5 26.41 -15.96 20.19
CA ALA A 5 24.99 -15.74 20.03
C ALA A 5 24.59 -16.03 18.57
N PHE A 6 24.39 -17.31 18.27
CA PHE A 6 24.14 -17.85 16.93
C PHE A 6 22.64 -17.90 16.62
N TRP A 7 21.85 -16.92 17.07
CA TRP A 7 20.43 -16.85 16.72
C TRP A 7 19.86 -15.43 16.88
N SER A 8 20.54 -14.46 16.28
CA SER A 8 20.09 -13.06 16.24
C SER A 8 20.24 -12.44 14.84
N ILE A 9 19.96 -13.21 13.78
CA ILE A 9 19.99 -12.68 12.41
C ILE A 9 18.91 -13.31 11.50
N PHE A 10 17.73 -13.65 12.03
CA PHE A 10 16.66 -14.21 11.17
C PHE A 10 15.24 -13.70 11.48
N THR A 11 15.11 -12.58 12.17
CA THR A 11 13.80 -12.09 12.67
C THR A 11 13.61 -10.58 12.49
N ALA A 12 14.14 -9.99 11.42
CA ALA A 12 14.05 -8.53 11.24
C ALA A 12 13.89 -8.03 9.79
N LEU A 13 13.43 -8.85 8.82
CA LEU A 13 13.38 -8.40 7.42
C LEU A 13 12.05 -8.60 6.67
N ILE A 14 10.97 -9.09 7.27
CA ILE A 14 9.75 -9.37 6.50
C ILE A 14 8.50 -8.92 7.27
N THR A 15 8.41 -7.62 7.54
CA THR A 15 7.15 -6.98 7.97
C THR A 15 6.96 -5.66 7.23
N CYS A 16 7.05 -5.71 5.90
CA CYS A 16 6.48 -4.70 5.02
C CYS A 16 5.52 -5.39 4.06
N HIS A 17 4.46 -5.98 4.63
CA HIS A 17 3.32 -6.43 3.84
C HIS A 17 2.36 -5.23 3.78
N SER A 18 2.65 -4.29 2.89
CA SER A 18 1.72 -3.23 2.50
C SER A 18 0.61 -3.83 1.63
N THR A 19 -0.23 -4.69 2.22
CA THR A 19 -1.48 -5.12 1.59
C THR A 19 -2.51 -4.05 1.82
N ALA A 20 -2.43 -3.06 0.95
CA ALA A 20 -3.45 -2.07 0.74
C ALA A 20 -3.37 -1.70 -0.74
N LEU A 21 -3.64 -2.68 -1.60
CA LEU A 21 -4.11 -2.41 -2.97
C LEU A 21 -5.52 -1.81 -2.85
N TYR A 22 -5.66 -0.69 -2.15
CA TYR A 22 -6.83 0.15 -2.35
C TYR A 22 -6.71 0.62 -3.79
N ALA A 23 -7.77 0.45 -4.57
CA ALA A 23 -7.74 0.74 -5.98
C ALA A 23 -7.75 2.27 -6.18
N ASP A 24 -6.64 2.93 -5.87
CA ASP A 24 -6.56 4.37 -5.85
C ASP A 24 -6.64 4.95 -7.26
N CYS A 25 -7.27 6.11 -7.39
CA CYS A 25 -7.33 6.85 -8.65
C CYS A 25 -6.43 8.09 -8.58
N VAL A 26 -5.63 8.30 -9.62
CA VAL A 26 -4.77 9.48 -9.71
C VAL A 26 -5.50 10.59 -10.48
N HIS A 27 -5.52 11.80 -9.92
CA HIS A 27 -6.03 12.99 -10.60
C HIS A 27 -5.16 14.20 -10.28
N ASN A 28 -4.64 14.87 -11.31
CA ASN A 28 -3.77 16.04 -11.18
C ASN A 28 -2.56 15.83 -10.23
N GLY A 29 -1.95 14.64 -10.26
CA GLY A 29 -0.81 14.29 -9.40
C GLY A 29 -1.18 13.89 -7.96
N ASN A 30 -2.45 13.98 -7.56
CA ASN A 30 -2.94 13.53 -6.27
C ASN A 30 -3.51 12.11 -6.37
N ILE A 31 -3.36 11.34 -5.28
CA ILE A 31 -3.89 9.98 -5.14
C ILE A 31 -5.18 10.05 -4.32
N TYR A 32 -6.26 9.49 -4.86
CA TYR A 32 -7.58 9.47 -4.24
C TYR A 32 -7.99 8.02 -3.97
N ALA A 33 -8.55 7.78 -2.78
CA ALA A 33 -9.04 6.46 -2.40
C ALA A 33 -10.26 6.04 -3.24
N GLU A 34 -10.55 4.74 -3.29
CA GLU A 34 -11.80 4.24 -3.86
C GLU A 34 -13.05 4.90 -3.27
N GLY A 35 -14.05 5.13 -4.13
CA GLY A 35 -15.27 5.86 -3.79
C GLY A 35 -15.11 7.38 -3.75
N SER A 36 -13.89 7.91 -3.93
CA SER A 36 -13.70 9.36 -4.05
C SER A 36 -14.45 9.91 -5.27
N VAL A 37 -15.06 11.08 -5.12
CA VAL A 37 -15.84 11.73 -6.19
C VAL A 37 -15.17 13.03 -6.61
N ILE A 38 -14.93 13.19 -7.91
CA ILE A 38 -14.43 14.43 -8.53
C ILE A 38 -15.40 14.82 -9.65
N GLY A 39 -16.19 15.87 -9.40
CA GLY A 39 -17.23 16.30 -10.34
C GLY A 39 -18.28 15.21 -10.55
N SER A 40 -18.40 14.72 -11.79
CA SER A 40 -19.29 13.60 -12.15
C SER A 40 -18.58 12.24 -12.19
N TYR A 41 -17.34 12.15 -11.73
CA TYR A 41 -16.56 10.91 -11.78
C TYR A 41 -16.37 10.33 -10.37
N GLU A 42 -16.56 9.02 -10.24
CA GLU A 42 -16.30 8.24 -9.03
C GLU A 42 -15.09 7.33 -9.27
N CYS A 43 -14.18 7.27 -8.29
CA CYS A 43 -13.07 6.34 -8.32
C CYS A 43 -13.56 4.92 -8.03
N LYS A 44 -13.48 4.04 -9.03
CA LYS A 44 -13.83 2.61 -8.92
C LYS A 44 -12.80 1.75 -9.64
N ASN A 45 -12.26 0.76 -8.94
CA ASN A 45 -11.25 -0.18 -9.42
C ASN A 45 -10.05 0.53 -10.10
N SER A 46 -9.48 1.54 -9.43
CA SER A 46 -8.36 2.36 -9.95
C SER A 46 -8.67 3.10 -11.25
N LYS A 47 -9.95 3.38 -11.53
CA LYS A 47 -10.40 4.13 -12.70
C LYS A 47 -11.45 5.16 -12.31
N TRP A 48 -11.41 6.31 -12.97
CA TRP A 48 -12.47 7.31 -12.90
C TRP A 48 -13.63 6.88 -13.80
N VAL A 49 -14.76 6.54 -13.19
CA VAL A 49 -16.00 6.13 -13.88
C VAL A 49 -17.01 7.27 -13.74
N LYS A 50 -17.69 7.62 -14.83
CA LYS A 50 -18.72 8.67 -14.85
C LYS A 50 -20.07 8.14 -14.40
#